data_AF-A0A2E3HPP6-F1
#
_entry.id   AF-A0A2E3HPP6-F1
#
_cell.length_a   1.000
_cell.length_b   1.000
_cell.length_c   1.000
_cell.angle_alpha   90.00
_cell.angle_beta   90.00
_cell.angle_gamma   90.00
#
_symmetry.space_group_name_H-M   'P 1'
#
loop_
_entity.id
_entity.type
_entity.pdbx_description
1 polymer ?
#
loop_
_entity_poly.entity_id
_entity_poly.type
_entity_poly.pdbx_seq_one_letter_code
_entity_poly.pdbx_strand_id
1 'polypeptide(L)'
;MELLDGKKLSQQIKEEIKLAVSARKDNGLKIPHLAAVLVGNDGASLTYVGSKVRSCEQVGFKSTLIRLEDSISQEALLSKIKDLNSDKTLDGYIVQLPLPRHIDEDKILLAIDPNKDVDGFHPANFGRMALEMESFIPATPFGIMEMLKRYRLDISGKHCVVIGRSHIVGRPISILMSQKGNPGNATVTLAHSRTNNLEKLTQKADIIISALGIPDFLKGYMVKEGVIIIDVGITRVKDKNHPKGYVIKGDVDFKDVALKSSYITPVPGGVGPMTIAMLLKNTLLSCERRSN
;
A
#
# COMPACT_ATOMS: atom_id res chain seq x y z
N MET A 1 5.21 -1.83 24.81
CA MET A 1 4.72 -2.11 23.45
C MET A 1 3.57 -1.17 23.15
N GLU A 2 3.69 -0.41 22.06
CA GLU A 2 2.65 0.49 21.54
C GLU A 2 2.13 0.00 20.19
N LEU A 3 0.81 0.12 19.96
CA LEU A 3 0.20 -0.25 18.69
C LEU A 3 0.32 0.88 17.67
N LEU A 4 0.85 0.52 16.50
CA LEU A 4 0.81 1.38 15.32
C LEU A 4 -0.58 1.28 14.67
N ASP A 5 -1.53 2.03 15.25
CA ASP A 5 -2.93 2.06 14.87
C ASP A 5 -3.15 2.82 13.56
N GLY A 6 -3.01 2.07 12.45
CA GLY A 6 -3.24 2.60 11.12
C GLY A 6 -4.70 2.91 10.83
N LYS A 7 -5.67 2.36 11.57
CA LYS A 7 -7.09 2.71 11.43
C LYS A 7 -7.34 4.14 11.93
N LYS A 8 -6.85 4.47 13.13
CA LYS A 8 -6.91 5.83 13.68
C LYS A 8 -6.20 6.82 12.76
N LEU A 9 -4.99 6.48 12.32
CA LEU A 9 -4.18 7.35 11.48
C LEU A 9 -4.80 7.57 10.09
N SER A 10 -5.31 6.51 9.47
CA SER A 10 -6.03 6.57 8.20
C SER A 10 -7.24 7.50 8.28
N GLN A 11 -7.99 7.46 9.39
CA GLN A 11 -9.13 8.36 9.57
C GLN A 11 -8.69 9.82 9.64
N GLN A 12 -7.63 10.14 10.39
CA GLN A 12 -7.10 11.50 10.47
C GLN A 12 -6.70 12.02 9.09
N ILE A 13 -5.97 11.22 8.32
CA ILE A 13 -5.55 11.57 6.96
C ILE A 13 -6.75 11.78 6.04
N LYS A 14 -7.78 10.94 6.15
CA LYS A 14 -9.01 11.11 5.36
C LYS A 14 -9.75 12.40 5.68
N GLU A 15 -9.80 12.82 6.94
CA GLU A 15 -10.37 14.13 7.30
C GLU A 15 -9.53 15.28 6.74
N GLU A 16 -8.20 15.20 6.78
CA GLU A 16 -7.32 16.18 6.14
C GLU A 16 -7.58 16.29 4.63
N ILE A 17 -7.69 15.15 3.94
CA ILE A 17 -8.04 15.11 2.50
C ILE A 17 -9.41 15.71 2.26
N LYS A 18 -10.41 15.38 3.09
CA LYS A 18 -11.77 15.92 2.97
C LYS A 18 -11.79 17.44 3.10
N LEU A 19 -11.04 18.00 4.06
CA LEU A 19 -10.89 19.44 4.21
C LEU A 19 -10.23 20.08 2.98
N ALA A 20 -9.17 19.47 2.45
CA ALA A 20 -8.51 19.94 1.23
C ALA A 20 -9.47 19.93 0.02
N VAL A 21 -10.27 18.87 -0.13
CA VAL A 21 -11.27 18.76 -1.21
C VAL A 21 -12.39 19.78 -1.05
N SER A 22 -12.87 20.02 0.18
CA SER A 22 -13.87 21.06 0.45
C SER A 22 -13.32 22.43 0.06
N ALA A 23 -12.10 22.77 0.49
CA ALA A 23 -11.46 24.02 0.12
C ALA A 23 -11.30 24.17 -1.40
N ARG A 24 -10.94 23.09 -2.12
CA ARG A 24 -10.91 23.11 -3.60
C ARG A 24 -12.29 23.42 -4.18
N LYS A 25 -13.34 22.77 -3.68
CA LYS A 25 -14.73 22.99 -4.11
C LYS A 25 -15.16 24.44 -3.92
N ASP A 26 -14.91 24.99 -2.73
CA ASP A 26 -15.31 26.36 -2.36
C ASP A 26 -14.58 27.41 -3.20
N ASN A 27 -13.37 27.11 -3.65
CA ASN A 27 -12.60 27.93 -4.59
C ASN A 27 -12.91 27.66 -6.07
N GLY A 28 -13.95 26.87 -6.38
CA GLY A 28 -14.33 26.55 -7.77
C GLY A 28 -13.33 25.67 -8.53
N LEU A 29 -12.39 25.02 -7.84
CA LEU A 29 -11.38 24.15 -8.44
C LEU A 29 -11.94 22.75 -8.71
N LYS A 30 -11.25 22.02 -9.61
CA LYS A 30 -11.61 20.63 -9.94
C LYS A 30 -11.57 19.72 -8.71
N ILE A 31 -12.63 18.95 -8.54
CA ILE A 31 -12.72 17.86 -7.55
C ILE A 31 -11.98 16.62 -8.08
N PRO A 32 -11.11 15.98 -7.29
CA PRO A 32 -10.38 14.78 -7.72
C PRO A 32 -11.32 13.65 -8.14
N HIS A 33 -10.94 12.94 -9.20
CA HIS A 33 -11.66 11.79 -9.73
C HIS A 33 -10.76 10.55 -9.83
N LEU A 34 -11.10 9.52 -9.05
CA LEU A 34 -10.45 8.20 -9.05
C LEU A 34 -11.29 7.15 -9.78
N ALA A 35 -10.70 6.43 -10.73
CA ALA A 35 -11.30 5.21 -11.27
C ALA A 35 -10.64 3.94 -10.72
N ALA A 36 -11.40 2.86 -10.61
CA ALA A 36 -10.88 1.53 -10.30
C ALA A 36 -11.35 0.53 -11.34
N VAL A 37 -10.40 -0.15 -11.97
CA VAL A 37 -10.65 -1.26 -12.90
C VAL A 37 -10.55 -2.57 -12.14
N LEU A 38 -11.63 -3.34 -12.14
CA LEU A 38 -11.71 -4.67 -11.56
C LEU A 38 -11.98 -5.69 -12.68
N VAL A 39 -11.07 -6.65 -12.82
CA VAL A 39 -11.22 -7.77 -13.76
C VAL A 39 -11.55 -9.04 -12.99
N GLY A 40 -12.63 -9.70 -13.37
CA GLY A 40 -13.10 -10.92 -12.70
C GLY A 40 -13.84 -10.67 -11.37
N ASN A 41 -14.03 -11.76 -10.62
CA ASN A 41 -14.93 -11.81 -9.46
C ASN A 41 -14.23 -12.26 -8.16
N ASP A 42 -12.93 -12.03 -8.04
CA ASP A 42 -12.21 -12.40 -6.83
C ASP A 42 -12.79 -11.67 -5.59
N GLY A 43 -13.19 -12.46 -4.59
CA GLY A 43 -13.89 -11.97 -3.40
C GLY A 43 -13.05 -11.05 -2.51
N ALA A 44 -11.72 -11.17 -2.54
CA ALA A 44 -10.83 -10.26 -1.83
C ALA A 44 -10.77 -8.91 -2.53
N SER A 45 -10.60 -8.93 -3.86
CA SER A 45 -10.57 -7.75 -4.73
C SER A 45 -11.87 -6.96 -4.68
N LEU A 46 -13.03 -7.62 -4.70
CA LEU A 46 -14.34 -6.98 -4.54
C LEU A 46 -14.48 -6.19 -3.23
N THR A 47 -14.04 -6.79 -2.12
CA THR A 47 -14.10 -6.16 -0.80
C THR A 47 -13.18 -4.94 -0.73
N TYR A 48 -11.99 -5.07 -1.33
CA TYR A 48 -10.97 -4.05 -1.34
C TYR A 48 -11.37 -2.84 -2.20
N VAL A 49 -11.84 -3.08 -3.43
CA VAL A 49 -12.35 -2.04 -4.33
C VAL A 49 -13.59 -1.34 -3.75
N GLY A 50 -14.52 -2.09 -3.16
CA GLY A 50 -15.66 -1.49 -2.46
C GLY A 50 -15.25 -0.57 -1.31
N SER A 51 -14.13 -0.86 -0.63
CA SER A 51 -13.58 0.01 0.42
C SER A 51 -12.94 1.28 -0.15
N LYS A 52 -12.32 1.21 -1.33
CA LYS A 52 -11.77 2.39 -2.05
C LYS A 52 -12.89 3.33 -2.49
N VAL A 53 -13.97 2.81 -3.08
CA VAL A 53 -15.15 3.59 -3.50
C VAL A 53 -15.77 4.34 -2.32
N ARG A 54 -16.08 3.63 -1.23
CA ARG A 54 -16.61 4.27 -0.01
C ARG A 54 -15.67 5.34 0.56
N SER A 55 -14.36 5.12 0.47
CA SER A 55 -13.39 6.10 0.96
C SER A 55 -13.28 7.33 0.05
N CYS A 56 -13.51 7.20 -1.26
CA CYS A 56 -13.64 8.34 -2.18
C CYS A 56 -14.84 9.21 -1.81
N GLU A 57 -16.01 8.59 -1.61
CA GLU A 57 -17.22 9.28 -1.17
C GLU A 57 -17.02 10.00 0.16
N GLN A 58 -16.38 9.32 1.13
CA GLN A 58 -16.07 9.88 2.45
C GLN A 58 -15.27 11.19 2.38
N VAL A 59 -14.30 11.28 1.44
CA VAL A 59 -13.42 12.46 1.30
C VAL A 59 -13.92 13.46 0.25
N GLY A 60 -15.07 13.21 -0.39
CA GLY A 60 -15.66 14.11 -1.38
C GLY A 60 -15.09 13.98 -2.80
N PHE A 61 -14.39 12.89 -3.12
CA PHE A 61 -13.94 12.61 -4.49
C PHE A 61 -15.08 12.13 -5.38
N LYS A 62 -14.92 12.34 -6.69
CA LYS A 62 -15.64 11.55 -7.70
C LYS A 62 -15.01 10.17 -7.81
N SER A 63 -15.83 9.13 -8.00
CA SER A 63 -15.32 7.78 -8.22
C SER A 63 -16.04 7.05 -9.35
N THR A 64 -15.30 6.20 -10.06
CA THR A 64 -15.83 5.32 -11.11
C THR A 64 -15.32 3.91 -10.90
N LEU A 65 -16.24 2.94 -10.92
CA LEU A 65 -15.89 1.52 -10.86
C LEU A 65 -16.17 0.87 -12.21
N ILE A 66 -15.12 0.36 -12.84
CA ILE A 66 -15.19 -0.37 -14.11
C ILE A 66 -15.06 -1.85 -13.79
N ARG A 67 -16.15 -2.60 -13.99
CA ARG A 67 -16.18 -4.05 -13.80
C ARG A 67 -16.05 -4.71 -15.17
N LEU A 68 -15.06 -5.58 -15.31
CA LEU A 68 -14.77 -6.34 -16.51
C LEU A 68 -14.83 -7.83 -16.16
N GLU A 69 -15.29 -8.64 -17.11
CA GLU A 69 -15.36 -10.09 -16.91
C GLU A 69 -13.96 -10.71 -16.85
N ASP A 70 -13.87 -11.86 -16.18
CA ASP A 70 -12.63 -12.66 -16.11
C ASP A 70 -12.17 -13.11 -17.50
N SER A 71 -13.10 -13.23 -18.45
CA SER A 71 -12.88 -13.64 -19.84
C SER A 71 -12.29 -12.56 -20.74
N ILE A 72 -12.13 -11.31 -20.27
CA ILE A 72 -11.65 -10.20 -21.11
C ILE A 72 -10.27 -10.52 -21.70
N SER A 73 -10.06 -10.20 -22.98
CA SER A 73 -8.73 -10.32 -23.59
C SER A 73 -7.79 -9.22 -23.11
N GLN A 74 -6.49 -9.48 -23.19
CA GLN A 74 -5.47 -8.49 -22.87
C GLN A 74 -5.61 -7.24 -23.76
N GLU A 75 -5.89 -7.41 -25.05
CA GLU A 75 -6.04 -6.32 -26.02
C GLU A 75 -7.24 -5.43 -25.67
N ALA A 76 -8.36 -6.03 -25.24
CA ALA A 76 -9.53 -5.30 -24.81
C ALA A 76 -9.26 -4.51 -23.51
N LEU A 77 -8.52 -5.09 -22.56
CA LEU A 77 -8.10 -4.38 -21.35
C LEU A 77 -7.15 -3.22 -21.66
N LEU A 78 -6.17 -3.42 -22.55
CA LEU A 78 -5.27 -2.36 -23.02
C LEU A 78 -6.03 -1.23 -23.72
N SER A 79 -7.08 -1.55 -24.49
CA SER A 79 -7.94 -0.52 -25.08
C SER A 79 -8.66 0.30 -24.01
N LYS A 80 -9.14 -0.34 -22.93
CA LYS A 80 -9.75 0.38 -21.80
C LYS A 80 -8.77 1.28 -21.07
N ILE A 81 -7.53 0.83 -20.89
CA ILE A 81 -6.46 1.65 -20.31
C ILE A 81 -6.17 2.88 -21.18
N LYS A 82 -6.16 2.72 -22.51
CA LYS A 82 -6.02 3.85 -23.45
C LYS A 82 -7.15 4.87 -23.32
N ASP A 83 -8.40 4.41 -23.15
CA ASP A 83 -9.55 5.28 -22.91
C ASP A 83 -9.35 6.09 -21.61
N LEU A 84 -8.95 5.43 -20.52
CA LEU A 84 -8.71 6.05 -19.21
C LEU A 84 -7.54 7.04 -19.21
N ASN A 85 -6.47 6.73 -19.94
CA ASN A 85 -5.35 7.65 -20.15
C ASN A 85 -5.80 8.93 -20.86
N SER A 86 -6.72 8.83 -21.81
CA SER A 86 -7.20 9.96 -22.61
C SER A 86 -8.27 10.80 -21.91
N ASP A 87 -8.94 10.25 -20.89
CA ASP A 87 -10.01 10.94 -20.16
C ASP A 87 -9.47 12.10 -19.31
N LYS A 88 -9.73 13.35 -19.71
CA LYS A 88 -9.29 14.55 -18.98
C LYS A 88 -10.04 14.77 -17.65
N THR A 89 -11.19 14.12 -17.48
CA THR A 89 -11.96 14.20 -16.23
C THR A 89 -11.34 13.36 -15.13
N LEU A 90 -10.63 12.28 -15.47
CA LEU A 90 -9.90 11.44 -14.53
C LEU A 90 -8.54 12.03 -14.12
N ASP A 91 -8.27 12.00 -12.83
CA ASP A 91 -6.99 12.41 -12.24
C ASP A 91 -6.11 11.20 -11.94
N GLY A 92 -6.71 10.06 -11.61
CA GLY A 92 -5.97 8.83 -11.39
C GLY A 92 -6.84 7.61 -11.53
N TYR A 93 -6.21 6.47 -11.78
CA TYR A 93 -6.90 5.19 -11.71
C TYR A 93 -5.97 4.06 -11.30
N ILE A 94 -6.60 2.95 -10.94
CA ILE A 94 -5.92 1.71 -10.60
C ILE A 94 -6.45 0.57 -11.46
N VAL A 95 -5.58 -0.40 -11.73
CA VAL A 95 -5.97 -1.73 -12.17
C VAL A 95 -5.77 -2.68 -10.99
N GLN A 96 -6.87 -3.23 -10.48
CA GLN A 96 -6.83 -4.08 -9.29
C GLN A 96 -6.16 -5.42 -9.60
N LEU A 97 -5.07 -5.71 -8.89
CA LEU A 97 -4.35 -6.98 -8.95
C LEU A 97 -4.88 -7.99 -7.90
N PRO A 98 -4.69 -9.31 -8.11
CA PRO A 98 -4.07 -9.92 -9.30
C PRO A 98 -5.01 -9.91 -10.52
N LEU A 99 -4.43 -9.94 -11.72
CA LEU A 99 -5.20 -10.13 -12.96
C LEU A 99 -5.38 -11.63 -13.28
N PRO A 100 -6.35 -11.97 -14.15
CA PRO A 100 -6.48 -13.32 -14.67
C PRO A 100 -5.17 -13.82 -15.32
N ARG A 101 -4.89 -15.12 -15.20
CA ARG A 101 -3.58 -15.71 -15.58
C ARG A 101 -3.21 -15.54 -17.06
N HIS A 102 -4.17 -15.35 -17.95
CA HIS A 102 -3.93 -15.14 -19.37
C HIS A 102 -3.56 -13.70 -19.73
N ILE A 103 -3.57 -12.78 -18.76
CA ILE A 103 -3.20 -11.37 -18.93
C ILE A 103 -1.82 -11.14 -18.33
N ASP A 104 -0.94 -10.52 -19.12
CA ASP A 104 0.38 -10.09 -18.68
C ASP A 104 0.26 -8.81 -17.83
N GLU A 105 0.40 -8.94 -16.51
CA GLU A 105 0.31 -7.82 -15.57
C GLU A 105 1.31 -6.70 -15.89
N ASP A 106 2.54 -7.04 -16.30
CA ASP A 106 3.58 -6.04 -16.59
C ASP A 106 3.20 -5.18 -17.79
N LYS A 107 2.62 -5.79 -18.84
CA LYS A 107 2.10 -5.04 -20.00
C LYS A 107 0.97 -4.10 -19.62
N ILE A 108 0.09 -4.52 -18.73
CA ILE A 108 -1.02 -3.68 -18.25
C ILE A 108 -0.48 -2.50 -17.44
N LEU A 109 0.42 -2.75 -16.50
CA LEU A 109 1.01 -1.71 -15.66
C LEU A 109 1.82 -0.70 -16.48
N LEU A 110 2.57 -1.15 -17.50
CA LEU A 110 3.31 -0.28 -18.43
C LEU A 110 2.42 0.57 -19.35
N ALA A 111 1.18 0.15 -19.58
CA ALA A 111 0.25 0.90 -20.43
C ALA A 111 -0.43 2.07 -19.69
N ILE A 112 -0.35 2.11 -18.35
CA ILE A 112 -0.92 3.18 -17.53
C ILE A 112 -0.10 4.47 -17.73
N ASP A 113 -0.75 5.63 -17.96
CA ASP A 113 -0.06 6.91 -17.94
C ASP A 113 0.59 7.13 -16.55
N PRO A 114 1.92 7.31 -16.47
CA PRO A 114 2.61 7.52 -15.19
C PRO A 114 2.04 8.69 -14.38
N ASN A 115 1.45 9.69 -15.04
CA ASN A 115 0.83 10.85 -14.40
C ASN A 115 -0.57 10.56 -13.84
N LYS A 116 -1.14 9.38 -14.11
CA LYS A 116 -2.42 8.90 -13.56
C LYS A 116 -2.28 7.63 -12.72
N ASP A 117 -1.06 7.07 -12.63
CA ASP A 117 -0.73 5.90 -11.83
C ASP A 117 -0.64 6.25 -10.33
N VAL A 118 -1.81 6.41 -9.71
CA VAL A 118 -1.92 6.76 -8.29
C VAL A 118 -1.65 5.58 -7.36
N ASP A 119 -1.54 4.35 -7.89
CA ASP A 119 -1.06 3.19 -7.14
C ASP A 119 0.48 3.10 -7.13
N GLY A 120 1.15 3.85 -8.01
CA GLY A 120 2.62 4.00 -8.04
C GLY A 120 3.38 2.80 -8.61
N PHE A 121 2.72 1.91 -9.35
CA PHE A 121 3.34 0.68 -9.85
C PHE A 121 3.96 0.81 -11.24
N HIS A 122 3.73 1.91 -11.95
CA HIS A 122 4.34 2.15 -13.24
C HIS A 122 5.88 2.24 -13.08
N PRO A 123 6.69 1.54 -13.89
CA PRO A 123 8.16 1.54 -13.77
C PRO A 123 8.80 2.93 -13.79
N ALA A 124 8.23 3.88 -14.55
CA ALA A 124 8.66 5.28 -14.52
C ALA A 124 8.50 5.93 -13.12
N ASN A 125 7.39 5.68 -12.42
CA ASN A 125 7.19 6.17 -11.05
C ASN A 125 8.14 5.47 -10.08
N PHE A 126 8.34 4.15 -10.23
CA PHE A 126 9.30 3.40 -9.42
C PHE A 126 10.73 3.92 -9.61
N GLY A 127 11.17 4.13 -10.85
CA GLY A 127 12.51 4.63 -11.16
C GLY A 127 12.73 6.05 -10.63
N ARG A 128 11.75 6.94 -10.79
CA ARG A 128 11.78 8.30 -10.23
C ARG A 128 11.84 8.27 -8.70
N MET A 129 11.00 7.47 -8.05
CA MET A 129 11.05 7.25 -6.60
C MET A 129 12.43 6.77 -6.18
N ALA A 130 13.01 5.78 -6.87
CA ALA A 130 14.34 5.24 -6.54
C ALA A 130 15.47 6.28 -6.66
N LEU A 131 15.30 7.28 -7.52
CA LEU A 131 16.24 8.39 -7.70
C LEU A 131 15.90 9.60 -6.83
N GLU A 132 15.00 9.47 -5.84
CA GLU A 132 14.52 10.57 -4.98
C GLU A 132 13.89 11.73 -5.79
N MET A 133 13.37 11.43 -6.99
CA MET A 133 12.63 12.37 -7.82
C MET A 133 11.15 12.36 -7.49
N GLU A 134 10.48 13.46 -7.83
CA GLU A 134 9.03 13.58 -7.67
C GLU A 134 8.29 12.49 -8.49
N SER A 135 7.51 11.65 -7.81
CA SER A 135 6.69 10.59 -8.43
C SER A 135 5.45 10.29 -7.60
N PHE A 136 4.62 9.36 -8.05
CA PHE A 136 3.71 8.66 -7.14
C PHE A 136 4.45 7.53 -6.43
N ILE A 137 4.24 7.44 -5.11
CA ILE A 137 4.83 6.38 -4.28
C ILE A 137 3.81 5.25 -4.17
N PRO A 138 4.22 3.98 -4.30
CA PRO A 138 3.38 2.83 -4.03
C PRO A 138 2.57 2.97 -2.74
N ALA A 139 1.25 2.82 -2.81
CA ALA A 139 0.34 3.24 -1.73
C ALA A 139 0.61 2.53 -0.39
N THR A 140 0.94 1.23 -0.41
CA THR A 140 1.28 0.48 0.81
C THR A 140 2.61 0.95 1.42
N PRO A 141 3.74 0.97 0.68
CA PRO A 141 4.98 1.59 1.16
C PRO A 141 4.83 3.04 1.64
N PHE A 142 4.06 3.86 0.92
CA PHE A 142 3.76 5.23 1.36
C PHE A 142 3.04 5.22 2.71
N GLY A 143 2.09 4.29 2.91
CA GLY A 143 1.35 4.16 4.16
C GLY A 143 2.25 3.81 5.34
N ILE A 144 3.25 2.97 5.11
CA ILE A 144 4.27 2.63 6.11
C ILE A 144 5.11 3.87 6.45
N MET A 145 5.62 4.59 5.43
CA MET A 145 6.42 5.79 5.65
C MET A 145 5.64 6.88 6.41
N GLU A 146 4.38 7.12 6.05
CA GLU A 146 3.52 8.09 6.73
C GLU A 146 3.24 7.67 8.18
N MET A 147 3.05 6.36 8.44
CA MET A 147 2.89 5.82 9.79
C MET A 147 4.13 6.07 10.65
N LEU A 148 5.32 5.70 10.17
CA LEU A 148 6.58 5.93 10.88
C LEU A 148 6.78 7.42 11.19
N LYS A 149 6.49 8.29 10.21
CA LYS A 149 6.59 9.74 10.35
C LYS A 149 5.64 10.30 11.41
N ARG A 150 4.35 9.92 11.39
CA ARG A 150 3.35 10.47 12.31
C ARG A 150 3.50 9.97 13.74
N TYR A 151 3.98 8.75 13.92
CA TYR A 151 4.40 8.24 15.23
C TYR A 151 5.74 8.79 15.70
N ARG A 152 6.43 9.59 14.86
CA ARG A 152 7.75 10.19 15.14
C ARG A 152 8.78 9.14 15.56
N LEU A 153 8.73 7.98 14.93
CA LEU A 153 9.70 6.92 15.19
C LEU A 153 11.05 7.35 14.60
N ASP A 154 12.07 7.40 15.45
CA ASP A 154 13.43 7.55 14.98
C ASP A 154 13.85 6.25 14.28
N ILE A 155 14.09 6.30 12.98
CA ILE A 155 14.58 5.16 12.19
C ILE A 155 15.96 5.42 11.57
N SER A 156 16.54 6.60 11.81
CA SER A 156 17.82 6.98 11.24
C SER A 156 18.94 6.10 11.79
N GLY A 157 19.80 5.57 10.92
CA GLY A 157 20.89 4.67 11.28
C GLY A 157 20.47 3.27 11.77
N LYS A 158 19.17 3.01 11.94
CA LYS A 158 18.66 1.71 12.41
C LYS A 158 18.81 0.63 11.34
N HIS A 159 19.01 -0.61 11.77
CA HIS A 159 19.00 -1.77 10.89
C HIS A 159 17.56 -2.23 10.61
N CYS A 160 17.10 -1.99 9.39
CA CYS A 160 15.80 -2.44 8.91
C CYS A 160 15.94 -3.71 8.07
N VAL A 161 15.21 -4.77 8.42
CA VAL A 161 15.07 -5.97 7.61
C VAL A 161 13.69 -5.98 6.96
N VAL A 162 13.65 -5.96 5.64
CA VAL A 162 12.42 -6.14 4.86
C VAL A 162 12.34 -7.59 4.41
N ILE A 163 11.28 -8.31 4.80
CA ILE A 163 11.06 -9.71 4.44
C ILE A 163 10.02 -9.77 3.32
N GLY A 164 10.47 -10.11 2.11
CA GLY A 164 9.64 -10.07 0.90
C GLY A 164 10.14 -9.01 -0.07
N ARG A 165 10.20 -9.36 -1.36
CA ARG A 165 10.79 -8.53 -2.44
C ARG A 165 9.86 -8.32 -3.63
N SER A 166 8.56 -8.29 -3.36
CA SER A 166 7.55 -7.97 -4.37
C SER A 166 7.77 -6.59 -4.96
N HIS A 167 7.33 -6.40 -6.21
CA HIS A 167 7.42 -5.10 -6.90
C HIS A 167 6.53 -4.04 -6.26
N ILE A 168 5.44 -4.46 -5.61
CA ILE A 168 4.41 -3.56 -5.05
C ILE A 168 4.67 -3.11 -3.61
N VAL A 169 5.44 -3.88 -2.82
CA VAL A 169 5.69 -3.57 -1.40
C VAL A 169 7.18 -3.66 -1.06
N GLY A 170 7.75 -4.87 -1.14
CA GLY A 170 9.05 -5.16 -0.55
C GLY A 170 10.21 -4.35 -1.13
N ARG A 171 10.32 -4.28 -2.46
CA ARG A 171 11.36 -3.48 -3.12
C ARG A 171 11.17 -1.97 -2.93
N PRO A 172 9.97 -1.39 -3.12
CA PRO A 172 9.79 0.03 -2.86
C PRO A 172 10.07 0.42 -1.41
N ILE A 173 9.56 -0.33 -0.43
CA ILE A 173 9.77 0.04 0.98
C ILE A 173 11.23 -0.10 1.39
N SER A 174 11.98 -1.05 0.84
CA SER A 174 13.42 -1.14 1.12
C SER A 174 14.18 0.09 0.64
N ILE A 175 13.78 0.66 -0.50
CA ILE A 175 14.37 1.89 -1.03
C ILE A 175 13.96 3.08 -0.16
N LEU A 176 12.66 3.27 0.08
CA LEU A 176 12.13 4.41 0.86
C LEU A 176 12.72 4.48 2.28
N MET A 177 12.90 3.32 2.94
CA MET A 177 13.52 3.26 4.27
C MET A 177 14.99 3.72 4.26
N SER A 178 15.69 3.51 3.14
CA SER A 178 17.11 3.88 2.96
C SER A 178 17.34 5.30 2.43
N GLN A 179 16.32 5.93 1.86
CA GLN A 179 16.42 7.30 1.32
C GLN A 179 16.81 8.29 2.39
N LYS A 180 17.38 9.44 1.99
CA LYS A 180 17.71 10.52 2.92
C LYS A 180 16.44 11.24 3.36
N GLY A 181 16.33 11.52 4.66
CA GLY A 181 15.36 12.47 5.19
C GLY A 181 14.65 11.98 6.45
N ASN A 182 13.35 12.28 6.53
CA ASN A 182 12.48 11.85 7.62
C ASN A 182 11.19 11.26 7.02
N PRO A 183 10.87 9.98 7.26
CA PRO A 183 11.53 9.12 8.25
C PRO A 183 12.82 8.43 7.76
N GLY A 184 13.05 8.27 6.46
CA GLY A 184 14.14 7.41 5.93
C GLY A 184 15.57 7.88 6.22
N ASN A 185 16.43 6.92 6.63
CA ASN A 185 17.90 6.97 6.74
C ASN A 185 18.40 5.63 7.35
N ALA A 186 17.67 4.54 7.14
CA ALA A 186 17.96 3.25 7.74
C ALA A 186 19.01 2.48 6.94
N THR A 187 19.78 1.62 7.61
CA THR A 187 20.54 0.57 6.93
C THR A 187 19.59 -0.58 6.60
N VAL A 188 19.36 -0.86 5.32
CA VAL A 188 18.31 -1.79 4.90
C VAL A 188 18.88 -3.11 4.38
N THR A 189 18.30 -4.23 4.83
CA THR A 189 18.53 -5.58 4.31
C THR A 189 17.23 -6.12 3.71
N LEU A 190 17.23 -6.38 2.40
CA LEU A 190 16.10 -7.01 1.72
C LEU A 190 16.26 -8.54 1.71
N ALA A 191 15.41 -9.22 2.47
CA ALA A 191 15.37 -10.68 2.59
C ALA A 191 14.24 -11.29 1.74
N HIS A 192 14.39 -12.57 1.41
CA HIS A 192 13.43 -13.33 0.59
C HIS A 192 13.59 -14.85 0.80
N SER A 193 12.82 -15.65 0.07
CA SER A 193 12.78 -17.12 0.16
C SER A 193 14.11 -17.86 -0.12
N ARG A 194 15.16 -17.15 -0.52
CA ARG A 194 16.51 -17.71 -0.74
C ARG A 194 17.56 -17.13 0.22
N THR A 195 17.12 -16.34 1.20
CA THR A 195 17.99 -15.77 2.22
C THR A 195 18.39 -16.86 3.20
N ASN A 196 19.69 -17.13 3.29
CA ASN A 196 20.24 -18.02 4.29
C ASN A 196 20.23 -17.35 5.67
N ASN A 197 19.98 -18.13 6.72
CA ASN A 197 20.01 -17.67 8.11
C ASN A 197 19.11 -16.45 8.38
N LEU A 198 17.88 -16.44 7.81
CA LEU A 198 16.93 -15.34 7.98
C LEU A 198 16.72 -14.95 9.46
N GLU A 199 16.61 -15.95 10.34
CA GLU A 199 16.47 -15.75 11.79
C GLU A 199 17.61 -14.91 12.38
N LYS A 200 18.87 -15.19 12.01
CA LYS A 200 20.03 -14.41 12.51
C LYS A 200 20.01 -12.97 12.01
N LEU A 201 19.45 -12.71 10.83
CA LEU A 201 19.30 -11.36 10.31
C LEU A 201 18.21 -10.61 11.07
N THR A 202 17.04 -11.23 11.27
CA THR A 202 15.91 -10.61 11.97
C THR A 202 16.20 -10.40 13.46
N GLN A 203 16.99 -11.26 14.10
CA GLN A 203 17.43 -11.08 15.50
C GLN A 203 18.33 -9.84 15.71
N LYS A 204 18.92 -9.29 14.64
CA LYS A 204 19.73 -8.06 14.74
C LYS A 204 18.95 -6.79 14.39
N ALA A 205 17.83 -6.95 13.67
CA ALA A 205 17.04 -5.86 13.14
C ALA A 205 16.41 -5.01 14.25
N ASP A 206 16.54 -3.70 14.14
CA ASP A 206 15.77 -2.74 14.93
C ASP A 206 14.34 -2.61 14.42
N ILE A 207 14.16 -2.79 13.11
CA ILE A 207 12.87 -2.66 12.40
C ILE A 207 12.72 -3.88 11.49
N ILE A 208 11.57 -4.55 11.56
CA ILE A 208 11.21 -5.61 10.63
C ILE A 208 9.93 -5.23 9.90
N ILE A 209 9.99 -5.26 8.57
CA ILE A 209 8.83 -5.08 7.69
C ILE A 209 8.55 -6.41 7.02
N SER A 210 7.46 -7.08 7.37
CA SER A 210 7.08 -8.38 6.79
C SER A 210 5.99 -8.21 5.73
N ALA A 211 6.28 -8.67 4.50
CA ALA A 211 5.39 -8.58 3.34
C ALA A 211 5.47 -9.88 2.50
N LEU A 212 5.14 -11.00 3.13
CA LEU A 212 5.20 -12.35 2.59
C LEU A 212 3.83 -12.89 2.15
N GLY A 213 2.75 -12.51 2.84
CA GLY A 213 1.43 -13.13 2.67
C GLY A 213 1.33 -14.54 3.27
N ILE A 214 2.17 -14.87 4.25
CA ILE A 214 2.21 -16.18 4.90
C ILE A 214 1.86 -15.99 6.38
N PRO A 215 0.67 -16.44 6.84
CA PRO A 215 0.21 -16.22 8.20
C PRO A 215 1.20 -16.68 9.27
N ASP A 216 1.39 -15.86 10.31
CA ASP A 216 2.15 -16.19 11.51
C ASP A 216 3.60 -16.68 11.24
N PHE A 217 4.21 -16.28 10.11
CA PHE A 217 5.57 -16.66 9.71
C PHE A 217 6.65 -16.13 10.66
N LEU A 218 6.66 -14.84 10.96
CA LEU A 218 7.66 -14.22 11.84
C LEU A 218 7.34 -14.56 13.30
N LYS A 219 8.23 -15.30 13.97
CA LYS A 219 8.04 -15.79 15.34
C LYS A 219 8.79 -14.95 16.38
N GLY A 220 8.37 -15.06 17.64
CA GLY A 220 8.99 -14.33 18.76
C GLY A 220 10.49 -14.64 18.95
N TYR A 221 10.95 -15.86 18.65
CA TYR A 221 12.39 -16.19 18.73
C TYR A 221 13.23 -15.56 17.60
N MET A 222 12.59 -15.12 16.51
CA MET A 222 13.26 -14.51 15.36
C MET A 222 13.56 -13.03 15.57
N VAL A 223 13.08 -12.41 16.66
CA VAL A 223 13.18 -10.96 16.89
C VAL A 223 13.87 -10.65 18.21
N LYS A 224 14.53 -9.48 18.27
CA LYS A 224 15.13 -8.95 19.50
C LYS A 224 14.15 -8.13 20.33
N GLU A 225 14.53 -7.90 21.58
CA GLU A 225 13.83 -6.95 22.46
C GLU A 225 13.88 -5.52 21.89
N GLY A 226 12.77 -4.81 22.03
CA GLY A 226 12.61 -3.41 21.58
C GLY A 226 12.42 -3.25 20.07
N VAL A 227 12.21 -4.32 19.30
CA VAL A 227 12.02 -4.26 17.84
C VAL A 227 10.75 -3.49 17.44
N ILE A 228 10.81 -2.78 16.31
CA ILE A 228 9.64 -2.18 15.64
C ILE A 228 9.16 -3.15 14.55
N ILE A 229 7.89 -3.52 14.58
CA ILE A 229 7.29 -4.48 13.66
C ILE A 229 6.22 -3.82 12.79
N ILE A 230 6.42 -3.90 11.48
CA ILE A 230 5.44 -3.54 10.46
C ILE A 230 5.00 -4.82 9.74
N ASP A 231 3.82 -5.30 10.07
CA ASP A 231 3.17 -6.44 9.44
C ASP A 231 2.26 -5.96 8.30
N VAL A 232 2.68 -6.23 7.07
CA VAL A 232 1.95 -5.89 5.85
C VAL A 232 1.01 -7.02 5.43
N GLY A 233 1.15 -8.21 6.02
CA GLY A 233 0.38 -9.39 5.68
C GLY A 233 -1.12 -9.17 5.87
N ILE A 234 -1.90 -9.59 4.88
CA ILE A 234 -3.36 -9.64 4.96
C ILE A 234 -3.80 -10.94 4.30
N THR A 235 -3.94 -11.99 5.11
CA THR A 235 -4.33 -13.30 4.62
C THR A 235 -5.64 -13.73 5.27
N ARG A 236 -6.62 -14.14 4.45
CA ARG A 236 -7.87 -14.73 4.92
C ARG A 236 -7.61 -16.18 5.33
N VAL A 237 -7.74 -16.48 6.60
CA VAL A 237 -7.62 -17.84 7.16
C VAL A 237 -9.02 -18.33 7.51
N LYS A 238 -9.41 -19.47 6.96
CA LYS A 238 -10.73 -20.07 7.23
C LYS A 238 -10.91 -20.29 8.72
N ASP A 239 -12.05 -19.86 9.23
CA ASP A 239 -12.44 -20.03 10.63
C ASP A 239 -13.96 -20.22 10.68
N LYS A 240 -14.38 -21.46 10.98
CA LYS A 240 -15.80 -21.84 11.03
C LYS A 240 -16.55 -21.17 12.19
N ASN A 241 -15.82 -20.71 13.22
CA ASN A 241 -16.40 -20.10 14.40
C ASN A 241 -16.57 -18.58 14.24
N HIS A 242 -15.94 -17.98 13.23
CA HIS A 242 -16.07 -16.56 12.96
C HIS A 242 -17.29 -16.29 12.06
N PRO A 243 -18.11 -15.24 12.31
CA PRO A 243 -19.34 -14.97 11.55
C PRO A 243 -19.15 -14.83 10.04
N LYS A 244 -17.95 -14.47 9.59
CA LYS A 244 -17.60 -14.34 8.17
C LYS A 244 -17.06 -15.63 7.54
N GLY A 245 -16.89 -16.71 8.31
CA GLY A 245 -16.24 -17.95 7.89
C GLY A 245 -14.72 -17.88 7.75
N TYR A 246 -14.12 -16.72 8.09
CA TYR A 246 -12.68 -16.49 8.08
C TYR A 246 -12.29 -15.37 9.05
N VAL A 247 -11.03 -15.39 9.46
CA VAL A 247 -10.32 -14.29 10.13
C VAL A 247 -9.23 -13.74 9.22
N ILE A 248 -8.81 -12.50 9.48
CA ILE A 248 -7.68 -11.88 8.77
C ILE A 248 -6.46 -12.00 9.68
N LYS A 249 -5.40 -12.60 9.18
CA LYS A 249 -4.11 -12.71 9.87
C LYS A 249 -3.01 -12.02 9.07
N GLY A 250 -2.01 -11.53 9.79
CA GLY A 250 -0.79 -10.99 9.22
C GLY A 250 0.31 -12.03 9.13
N ASP A 251 1.48 -11.60 8.65
CA ASP A 251 2.66 -12.46 8.52
C ASP A 251 3.37 -12.70 9.85
N VAL A 252 3.01 -11.94 10.90
CA VAL A 252 3.67 -11.98 12.20
C VAL A 252 2.81 -12.73 13.19
N ASP A 253 3.45 -13.62 13.96
CA ASP A 253 2.83 -14.22 15.14
C ASP A 253 2.67 -13.15 16.22
N PHE A 254 1.56 -12.43 16.14
CA PHE A 254 1.36 -11.19 16.89
C PHE A 254 1.50 -11.40 18.40
N LYS A 255 0.99 -12.52 18.94
CA LYS A 255 1.02 -12.78 20.38
C LYS A 255 2.45 -12.86 20.90
N ASP A 256 3.27 -13.67 20.25
CA ASP A 256 4.64 -13.92 20.70
C ASP A 256 5.57 -12.74 20.40
N VAL A 257 5.41 -12.12 19.23
CA VAL A 257 6.27 -11.02 18.79
C VAL A 257 5.95 -9.71 19.52
N ALA A 258 4.68 -9.47 19.87
CA ALA A 258 4.30 -8.27 20.61
C ALA A 258 4.96 -8.18 22.00
N LEU A 259 5.27 -9.32 22.64
CA LEU A 259 5.95 -9.35 23.94
C LEU A 259 7.34 -8.71 23.89
N LYS A 260 8.01 -8.77 22.74
CA LYS A 260 9.37 -8.23 22.52
C LYS A 260 9.38 -6.87 21.81
N SER A 261 8.25 -6.43 21.29
CA SER A 261 8.20 -5.28 20.40
C SER A 261 8.07 -3.97 21.18
N SER A 262 8.84 -2.95 20.77
CA SER A 262 8.56 -1.57 21.21
C SER A 262 7.31 -1.03 20.51
N TYR A 263 7.18 -1.31 19.21
CA TYR A 263 6.03 -0.97 18.37
C TYR A 263 5.62 -2.15 17.48
N ILE A 264 4.32 -2.35 17.29
CA ILE A 264 3.80 -3.37 16.36
C ILE A 264 2.51 -2.90 15.68
N THR A 265 2.39 -3.14 14.38
CA THR A 265 1.12 -2.93 13.67
C THR A 265 0.16 -4.10 13.94
N PRO A 266 -1.10 -3.85 14.31
CA PRO A 266 -2.10 -4.91 14.42
C PRO A 266 -2.57 -5.35 13.02
N VAL A 267 -2.95 -6.62 12.90
CA VAL A 267 -3.64 -7.14 11.71
C VAL A 267 -4.96 -7.79 12.12
N PRO A 268 -6.12 -7.30 11.63
CA PRO A 268 -6.31 -6.10 10.81
C PRO A 268 -6.13 -4.79 11.60
N GLY A 269 -6.04 -3.66 10.90
CA GLY A 269 -6.07 -2.32 11.51
C GLY A 269 -4.75 -1.54 11.45
N GLY A 270 -3.65 -2.17 11.02
CA GLY A 270 -2.35 -1.54 10.80
C GLY A 270 -2.18 -0.99 9.39
N VAL A 271 -1.38 -1.67 8.56
CA VAL A 271 -0.96 -1.17 7.23
C VAL A 271 -2.10 -1.07 6.21
N GLY A 272 -3.09 -1.97 6.28
CA GLY A 272 -4.21 -2.03 5.32
C GLY A 272 -4.98 -0.70 5.15
N PRO A 273 -5.54 -0.12 6.24
CA PRO A 273 -6.20 1.19 6.19
C PRO A 273 -5.32 2.33 5.65
N MET A 274 -4.03 2.32 5.97
CA MET A 274 -3.08 3.34 5.48
C MET A 274 -2.91 3.29 3.97
N THR A 275 -2.91 2.07 3.39
CA THR A 275 -2.81 1.90 1.93
C THR A 275 -3.93 2.65 1.20
N ILE A 276 -5.17 2.55 1.70
CA ILE A 276 -6.31 3.25 1.09
C ILE A 276 -6.18 4.77 1.26
N ALA A 277 -5.76 5.24 2.44
CA ALA A 277 -5.56 6.67 2.67
C ALA A 277 -4.49 7.27 1.75
N MET A 278 -3.40 6.54 1.52
CA MET A 278 -2.31 7.00 0.64
C MET A 278 -2.68 6.94 -0.84
N LEU A 279 -3.51 5.99 -1.28
CA LEU A 279 -4.08 6.01 -2.62
C LEU A 279 -4.90 7.30 -2.85
N LEU A 280 -5.72 7.70 -1.87
CA LEU A 280 -6.47 8.95 -1.96
C LEU A 280 -5.55 10.17 -1.97
N LYS A 281 -4.49 10.15 -1.16
CA LYS A 281 -3.47 11.22 -1.14
C LYS A 281 -2.75 11.36 -2.49
N ASN A 282 -2.37 10.26 -3.11
CA ASN A 282 -1.79 10.26 -4.47
C ASN A 282 -2.79 10.79 -5.51
N THR A 283 -4.08 10.48 -5.37
CA THR A 283 -5.12 10.98 -6.28
C THR A 283 -5.31 12.49 -6.15
N LEU A 284 -5.33 13.02 -4.92
CA LEU A 284 -5.39 14.46 -4.67
C LEU A 284 -4.17 15.16 -5.29
N LEU A 285 -2.98 14.63 -5.06
CA LEU A 285 -1.73 15.13 -5.64
C LEU A 285 -1.76 15.13 -7.17
N SER A 286 -2.29 14.08 -7.79
CA SER A 286 -2.45 14.02 -9.25
C SER A 286 -3.36 15.15 -9.76
N CYS A 287 -4.50 15.36 -9.08
CA CYS A 287 -5.43 16.44 -9.44
C CYS A 287 -4.77 17.82 -9.30
N GLU A 288 -3.98 18.04 -8.25
CA GLU A 288 -3.23 19.27 -8.01
C GLU A 288 -2.20 19.54 -9.11
N ARG A 289 -1.37 18.55 -9.44
CA ARG A 289 -0.36 18.67 -10.52
C ARG A 289 -0.94 18.98 -11.90
N ARG A 290 -2.18 18.55 -12.16
CA ARG A 290 -2.87 18.75 -13.44
C ARG A 290 -3.73 20.02 -13.49
N SER A 291 -3.95 20.65 -12.34
CA SER A 291 -4.69 21.92 -12.23
C SER A 291 -3.76 23.15 -12.35
N ASN A 292 -2.46 22.94 -12.20
CA ASN A 292 -1.40 23.92 -12.46
C ASN A 292 -0.84 23.74 -13.87
#